data_AF-A0AAU1ACA3-F1
#
_entry.id   AF-A0AAU1ACA3-F1
#
_cell.length_a   1.000
_cell.length_b   1.000
_cell.length_c   1.000
_cell.angle_alpha   90.00
_cell.angle_beta   90.00
_cell.angle_gamma   90.00
#
_symmetry.space_group_name_H-M   'P 1'
#
loop_
_entity.id
_entity.type
_entity.pdbx_description
1 polymer ?
#
loop_
_entity_poly.entity_id
_entity_poly.type
_entity_poly.pdbx_seq_one_letter_code
_entity_poly.pdbx_strand_id
1 'polypeptide(L)' 'MYDDDPVGLAIEMAGYLFDATGDLVRLNPDEMPGPEALFTRFVGWTRRTPFT' A
#
# COMPACT_ATOMS: atom_id res chain seq x y z
N MET A 1 -2.33 -13.29 -12.86
CA MET A 1 -1.18 -13.36 -11.94
C MET A 1 -0.39 -12.10 -12.20
N TYR A 2 -0.30 -11.18 -11.23
CA TYR A 2 0.27 -9.84 -11.42
C TYR A 2 1.79 -9.82 -11.73
N ASP A 3 2.39 -10.98 -11.96
CA ASP A 3 3.77 -11.10 -12.44
C ASP A 3 3.99 -10.38 -13.77
N ASP A 4 2.96 -10.20 -14.60
CA ASP A 4 3.11 -9.54 -15.90
C ASP A 4 2.79 -8.03 -15.87
N ASP A 5 2.21 -7.49 -14.79
CA ASP A 5 1.81 -6.08 -14.69
C ASP A 5 2.05 -5.46 -13.29
N PRO A 6 3.31 -5.21 -12.92
CA PRO A 6 3.65 -4.61 -11.63
C PRO A 6 3.14 -3.17 -11.48
N VAL A 7 2.90 -2.45 -12.59
CA VAL A 7 2.41 -1.06 -12.57
C VAL A 7 0.92 -1.05 -12.26
N GLY A 8 0.13 -1.88 -12.94
CA GLY A 8 -1.28 -2.07 -12.62
C GLY A 8 -1.48 -2.53 -11.18
N LEU A 9 -0.63 -3.43 -10.68
CA LEU A 9 -0.67 -3.85 -9.27
C LEU A 9 -0.44 -2.67 -8.32
N ALA A 10 0.55 -1.82 -8.61
CA ALA A 10 0.87 -0.67 -7.76
C ALA A 10 -0.28 0.35 -7.71
N ILE A 11 -1.00 0.54 -8.82
CA ILE A 11 -2.15 1.44 -8.89
C ILE A 11 -3.32 0.89 -8.06
N GLU A 12 -3.67 -0.38 -8.22
CA GLU A 12 -4.73 -1.02 -7.43
C GLU A 12 -4.42 -0.98 -5.93
N MET A 13 -3.17 -1.25 -5.56
CA MET A 13 -2.74 -1.17 -4.17
C MET A 13 -2.75 0.24 -3.59
N ALA A 14 -2.52 1.26 -4.42
CA ALA A 14 -2.69 2.64 -4.00
C ALA A 14 -4.16 2.99 -3.72
N GLY A 15 -5.10 2.41 -4.48
CA GLY A 15 -6.53 2.49 -4.20
C GLY A 15 -6.89 1.88 -2.84
N TYR A 16 -6.45 0.65 -2.58
CA TYR A 16 -6.68 0.01 -1.27
C TYR A 16 -6.04 0.77 -0.11
N LEU A 17 -4.87 1.37 -0.31
CA LEU A 17 -4.24 2.22 0.69
C LEU A 17 -5.13 3.43 1.04
N PHE A 18 -5.69 4.10 0.03
CA PHE A 18 -6.57 5.26 0.24
C PHE A 18 -7.79 4.89 1.08
N ASP A 19 -8.50 3.83 0.70
CA ASP A 19 -9.70 3.37 1.39
C ASP A 19 -9.39 2.93 2.83
N ALA A 20 -8.34 2.13 3.02
CA ALA A 20 -7.94 1.66 4.35
C ALA A 20 -7.49 2.79 5.27
N THR A 21 -6.83 3.82 4.72
CA THR A 21 -6.45 5.02 5.49
C THR A 21 -7.70 5.78 5.94
N GLY A 22 -8.69 5.95 5.06
CA GLY A 22 -9.97 6.58 5.40
C GLY A 22 -10.71 5.85 6.52
N ASP A 23 -10.78 4.51 6.44
CA ASP A 23 -11.37 3.70 7.49
C ASP A 23 -10.59 3.76 8.80
N LEU A 24 -9.25 3.75 8.74
CA LEU A 24 -8.41 3.78 9.93
C LEU A 24 -8.50 5.14 10.66
N VAL A 25 -8.51 6.25 9.93
CA VAL A 25 -8.73 7.60 10.50
C VAL A 25 -10.10 7.67 11.18
N ARG A 26 -11.13 7.07 10.59
CA ARG A 26 -12.49 7.06 11.14
C ARG A 26 -12.61 6.18 12.39
N LEU A 27 -11.92 5.04 12.43
CA LEU A 27 -12.07 4.04 13.48
C LEU A 27 -11.07 4.24 14.64
N ASN A 28 -9.84 4.65 14.37
CA ASN A 28 -8.75 4.76 15.34
C ASN A 28 -7.89 6.02 15.09
N PRO A 29 -8.44 7.24 15.31
CA PRO A 29 -7.77 8.49 14.94
C PRO A 29 -6.41 8.69 15.63
N ASP A 30 -6.22 8.17 16.85
CA ASP A 30 -4.98 8.34 17.63
C ASP A 30 -3.92 7.25 17.37
N GLU A 31 -4.28 6.16 16.69
CA GLU A 31 -3.37 5.01 16.44
C GLU A 31 -2.89 4.94 14.98
N MET A 32 -2.93 6.06 14.27
CA MET A 32 -2.54 6.13 12.86
C MET A 32 -1.05 5.75 12.66
N PRO A 33 -0.73 4.72 11.87
CA PRO A 33 0.63 4.40 11.50
C PRO A 33 1.23 5.54 10.68
N GLY A 34 2.54 5.77 10.83
CA GLY A 34 3.25 6.75 10.03
C GLY A 34 3.21 6.42 8.52
N PRO A 35 3.40 7.42 7.63
CA PRO A 35 3.32 7.24 6.18
C PRO A 35 4.20 6.11 5.61
N GLU A 36 5.39 5.89 6.18
CA GLU A 36 6.30 4.81 5.77
C GLU A 36 5.76 3.41 6.09
N ALA A 37 5.09 3.25 7.24
CA ALA A 37 4.48 1.97 7.62
C ALA A 37 3.30 1.64 6.70
N LEU A 38 2.50 2.64 6.34
CA LEU A 38 1.42 2.51 5.37
C LEU A 38 1.95 2.18 3.97
N PHE A 39 2.99 2.87 3.51
CA PHE A 39 3.63 2.60 2.23
C PHE A 39 4.15 1.16 2.16
N THR A 40 4.88 0.72 3.19
CA THR A 40 5.45 -0.63 3.27
C THR A 40 4.37 -1.70 3.20
N ARG A 41 3.27 -1.51 3.95
CA ARG A 41 2.17 -2.47 4.04
C ARG A 41 1.40 -2.63 2.73
N PHE A 42 1.14 -1.54 2.03
CA PHE A 42 0.24 -1.56 0.87
C PHE A 42 0.97 -1.52 -0.47
N VAL A 43 2.05 -0.76 -0.61
CA VAL A 43 2.70 -0.50 -1.91
C VAL A 43 4.11 -1.09 -1.97
N GLY A 44 4.79 -1.25 -0.83
CA GLY A 44 6.20 -1.67 -0.77
C GLY A 44 6.49 -3.01 -1.45
N TRP A 45 5.54 -3.96 -1.40
CA TRP A 45 5.66 -5.29 -1.99
C TRP A 45 5.52 -5.32 -3.52
N THR A 46 5.05 -4.25 -4.15
CA THR A 46 4.92 -4.17 -5.63
C THR A 46 6.24 -3.76 -6.30
N ARG A 47 7.21 -3.26 -5.52
CA ARG A 47 8.57 -3.06 -5.98
C ARG A 47 9.22 -4.43 -6.14
N ARG A 48 9.43 -4.86 -7.39
CA ARG A 48 10.35 -5.98 -7.66
C ARG A 48 11.70 -5.66 -7.03
N THR A 49 12.15 -6.52 -6.13
CA THR A 49 13.53 -6.48 -5.61
C THR A 49 14.47 -6.40 -6.82
N PRO A 50 15.48 -5.51 -6.85
CA PRO A 50 16.47 -5.56 -7.91
C PRO A 50 17.04 -6.98 -7.93
N PHE A 51 17.03 -7.64 -9.10
CA PHE A 51 17.79 -8.87 -9.28
C PHE A 51 19.23 -8.58 -8.80
N THR A 52 19.64 -9.22 -7.70
CA THR A 52 21.04 -9.27 -7.27
C THR A 52 21.79 -10.28 -8.10
#